data_AF-A0A351Y5P6-F1
#
_entry.id   AF-A0A351Y5P6-F1
#
_cell.length_a   1.000
_cell.length_b   1.000
_cell.length_c   1.000
_cell.angle_alpha   90.00
_cell.angle_beta   90.00
_cell.angle_gamma   90.00
#
_symmetry.space_group_name_H-M   'P 1'
#
loop_
_entity.id
_entity.type
_entity.pdbx_description
1 polymer ?
#
loop_
_entity_poly.entity_id
_entity_poly.type
_entity_poly.pdbx_seq_one_letter_code
_entity_poly.pdbx_strand_id
1 'polypeptide(L)'
;MTYKGVPTYIFDNHNHALFFRYRHTKQLMAPLRKGDERGFISEDMKPFAVIHIDQHADTKENKNSFNAKYASHQEVLNFTNCACNVGNFITSAKDAGIIDEVIQIRTDYALHNMQDLDFQKYNYILDIDVDFWVKKEVTSQDIEIIQKLIKNSCLITIATSPYFIDQKEAIEIIKKILQ
;
A
#
# COMPACT_ATOMS: atom_id res chain seq x y z
N MET A 1 -1.96 -4.67 -12.67
CA MET A 1 -2.35 -6.06 -12.98
C MET A 1 -3.29 -6.57 -11.89
N THR A 2 -3.71 -7.83 -11.93
CA THR A 2 -4.43 -8.47 -10.81
C THR A 2 -3.71 -9.74 -10.40
N TYR A 3 -3.50 -9.94 -9.10
CA TYR A 3 -2.93 -11.17 -8.55
C TYR A 3 -3.93 -11.79 -7.56
N LYS A 4 -4.30 -13.06 -7.78
CA LYS A 4 -5.34 -13.78 -7.01
C LYS A 4 -6.65 -12.99 -6.85
N GLY A 5 -7.01 -12.20 -7.88
CA GLY A 5 -8.21 -11.36 -7.90
C GLY A 5 -8.05 -9.97 -7.27
N VAL A 6 -6.90 -9.66 -6.67
CA VAL A 6 -6.61 -8.38 -6.03
C VAL A 6 -5.87 -7.47 -6.99
N PRO A 7 -6.26 -6.18 -7.16
CA PRO A 7 -5.47 -5.21 -7.91
C PRO A 7 -4.04 -5.10 -7.37
N THR A 8 -3.07 -5.18 -8.27
CA THR A 8 -1.64 -5.17 -7.91
C THR A 8 -0.87 -4.18 -8.78
N TYR A 9 -0.08 -3.34 -8.12
CA TYR A 9 0.81 -2.37 -8.76
C TYR A 9 2.24 -2.59 -8.28
N ILE A 10 3.16 -2.67 -9.23
CA ILE A 10 4.59 -2.76 -8.99
C ILE A 10 5.21 -1.52 -9.63
N PHE A 11 6.08 -0.84 -8.89
CA PHE A 11 6.73 0.40 -9.32
C PHE A 11 8.12 0.49 -8.70
N ASP A 12 8.93 1.41 -9.23
CA ASP A 12 10.29 1.64 -8.78
C ASP A 12 10.35 2.20 -7.36
N ASN A 13 9.70 3.33 -7.12
CA ASN A 13 9.89 4.12 -5.91
C ASN A 13 8.64 4.14 -5.01
N HIS A 14 8.84 3.99 -3.70
CA HIS A 14 7.74 3.72 -2.77
C HIS A 14 6.68 4.84 -2.70
N ASN A 15 7.09 6.09 -2.96
CA ASN A 15 6.17 7.23 -2.99
C ASN A 15 5.04 7.07 -4.03
N HIS A 16 5.26 6.32 -5.11
CA HIS A 16 4.24 6.06 -6.13
C HIS A 16 3.02 5.31 -5.58
N ALA A 17 3.15 4.60 -4.45
CA ALA A 17 2.03 3.98 -3.75
C ALA A 17 0.90 4.97 -3.45
N LEU A 18 1.22 6.23 -3.12
CA LEU A 18 0.22 7.26 -2.80
C LEU A 18 -0.80 7.45 -3.92
N PHE A 19 -0.35 7.52 -5.17
CA PHE A 19 -1.24 7.70 -6.32
C PHE A 19 -2.15 6.49 -6.53
N PHE A 20 -1.61 5.27 -6.43
CA PHE A 20 -2.40 4.05 -6.63
C PHE A 20 -3.40 3.81 -5.51
N ARG A 21 -3.05 4.15 -4.26
CA ARG A 21 -3.98 4.16 -3.12
C ARG A 21 -5.12 5.13 -3.38
N TYR A 22 -4.81 6.37 -3.74
CA TYR A 22 -5.81 7.38 -4.08
C TYR A 22 -6.77 6.91 -5.17
N ARG A 23 -6.22 6.36 -6.27
CA ARG A 23 -7.03 5.85 -7.38
C ARG A 23 -7.94 4.71 -6.93
N HIS A 24 -7.42 3.79 -6.13
CA HIS A 24 -8.19 2.65 -5.64
C HIS A 24 -9.30 3.07 -4.68
N THR A 25 -9.00 3.90 -3.68
CA THR A 25 -10.01 4.38 -2.73
C THR A 25 -11.07 5.22 -3.42
N LYS A 26 -10.68 6.10 -4.37
CA LYS A 26 -11.65 6.82 -5.20
C LYS A 26 -12.54 5.92 -6.04
N GLN A 27 -12.02 4.82 -6.58
CA GLN A 27 -12.84 3.87 -7.34
C GLN A 27 -13.86 3.14 -6.45
N LEU A 28 -13.46 2.77 -5.22
CA LEU A 28 -14.36 2.17 -4.24
C LEU A 28 -15.42 3.15 -3.72
N MET A 29 -15.06 4.44 -3.63
CA MET A 29 -15.96 5.50 -3.16
C MET A 29 -16.77 6.14 -4.29
N ALA A 30 -16.45 5.86 -5.55
CA ALA A 30 -17.20 6.39 -6.69
C ALA A 30 -18.60 5.77 -6.70
N PRO A 31 -19.65 6.55 -7.01
CA PRO A 31 -20.96 5.96 -7.17
C PRO A 31 -20.90 4.88 -8.26
N LEU A 32 -21.22 3.65 -7.87
CA LEU A 32 -21.65 2.63 -8.81
C LEU A 32 -22.78 3.28 -9.63
N ARG A 33 -22.67 3.20 -10.96
CA ARG A 33 -23.50 3.85 -11.99
C ARG A 33 -24.89 4.34 -11.51
N LYS A 34 -25.35 5.50 -12.02
CA LYS A 34 -26.76 5.97 -11.88
C LYS A 34 -27.75 4.78 -11.92
N GLY A 35 -28.30 4.42 -10.76
CA GLY A 35 -29.20 3.27 -10.58
C GLY A 35 -28.68 2.10 -9.73
N ASP A 36 -27.43 2.13 -9.25
CA ASP A 36 -26.90 1.18 -8.26
C ASP A 36 -26.78 1.87 -6.90
N GLU A 37 -27.69 1.52 -5.98
CA GLU A 37 -27.82 2.11 -4.65
C GLU A 37 -26.65 1.76 -3.71
N ARG A 38 -25.67 0.97 -4.18
CA ARG A 38 -24.48 0.56 -3.40
C ARG A 38 -23.28 1.51 -3.59
N GLY A 39 -23.50 2.66 -4.23
CA GLY A 39 -22.45 3.62 -4.58
C GLY A 39 -22.49 4.89 -3.76
N PHE A 40 -22.12 4.83 -2.48
CA PHE A 40 -21.54 5.88 -1.64
C PHE A 40 -21.18 5.22 -0.31
N ILE A 41 -20.14 5.72 0.39
CA ILE A 41 -19.68 5.28 1.71
C ILE A 41 -20.88 4.78 2.53
N SER A 42 -21.10 3.46 2.57
CA SER A 42 -22.08 2.91 3.48
C SER A 42 -21.59 3.27 4.87
N GLU A 43 -22.48 3.57 5.82
CA GLU A 43 -22.07 3.69 7.24
C GLU A 43 -21.29 2.44 7.71
N ASP A 44 -21.42 1.33 6.98
CA ASP A 44 -20.71 0.06 7.13
C ASP A 44 -19.33 -0.04 6.42
N MET A 45 -18.87 1.02 5.74
CA MET A 45 -17.59 0.97 5.03
C MET A 45 -16.44 1.00 6.04
N LYS A 46 -15.70 -0.11 6.11
CA LYS A 46 -14.55 -0.26 6.99
C LYS A 46 -13.45 0.78 6.67
N PRO A 47 -12.74 1.31 7.68
CA PRO A 47 -11.61 2.20 7.48
C PRO A 47 -10.53 1.54 6.62
N PHE A 48 -9.79 2.36 5.86
CA PHE A 48 -8.65 1.92 5.09
C PHE A 48 -7.40 1.88 5.97
N ALA A 49 -6.87 0.68 6.18
CA ALA A 49 -5.56 0.50 6.80
C ALA A 49 -4.49 0.19 5.75
N VAL A 50 -3.26 0.63 5.97
CA VAL A 50 -2.10 0.15 5.21
C VAL A 50 -1.29 -0.79 6.11
N ILE A 51 -1.13 -2.03 5.68
CA ILE A 51 -0.13 -2.94 6.22
C ILE A 51 1.15 -2.70 5.43
N HIS A 52 2.11 -1.99 6.04
CA HIS A 52 3.33 -1.54 5.39
C HIS A 52 4.53 -2.38 5.87
N ILE A 53 5.07 -3.18 4.96
CA ILE A 53 6.26 -4.02 5.17
C ILE A 53 7.45 -3.29 4.55
N ASP A 54 8.31 -2.72 5.41
CA ASP A 54 9.44 -1.87 5.03
C ASP A 54 10.39 -1.76 6.23
N GLN A 55 11.70 -1.64 6.03
CA GLN A 55 12.64 -1.37 7.14
C GLN A 55 12.46 0.03 7.75
N HIS A 56 11.89 0.96 7.00
CA HIS A 56 11.69 2.35 7.36
C HIS A 56 10.24 2.61 7.79
N ALA A 57 10.02 3.77 8.39
CA ALA A 57 8.69 4.17 8.84
C ALA A 57 7.93 4.99 7.79
N ASP A 58 8.65 5.71 6.91
CA ASP A 58 8.09 6.52 5.82
C ASP A 58 6.99 7.53 6.18
N THR A 59 7.04 7.97 7.43
CA THR A 59 6.08 8.88 8.06
C THR A 59 6.67 10.25 8.42
N LYS A 60 7.73 10.70 7.73
CA LYS A 60 8.22 12.08 7.90
C LYS A 60 7.13 13.07 7.50
N GLU A 61 7.21 14.27 8.07
CA GLU A 61 6.29 15.35 7.75
C GLU A 61 6.43 15.80 6.29
N ASN A 62 5.30 16.16 5.67
CA ASN A 62 5.29 16.85 4.38
C ASN A 62 4.69 18.25 4.57
N LYS A 63 5.40 19.28 4.13
CA LYS A 63 4.92 20.67 4.20
C LYS A 63 3.81 20.95 3.18
N ASN A 64 3.72 20.11 2.15
CA ASN A 64 2.66 20.19 1.15
C ASN A 64 1.52 19.27 1.56
N SER A 65 0.29 19.70 1.32
CA SER A 65 -0.90 18.91 1.55
C SER A 65 -1.89 19.07 0.41
N PHE A 66 -2.79 18.11 0.28
CA PHE A 66 -3.95 18.17 -0.60
C PHE A 66 -5.11 17.46 0.07
N ASN A 67 -6.34 17.71 -0.37
CA ASN A 67 -7.51 17.00 0.12
C ASN A 67 -7.98 16.00 -0.93
N ALA A 68 -7.87 14.70 -0.64
CA ALA A 68 -8.22 13.65 -1.59
C ALA A 68 -9.70 13.68 -2.01
N LYS A 69 -10.60 14.24 -1.18
CA LYS A 69 -12.01 14.39 -1.54
C LYS A 69 -12.19 15.25 -2.78
N TYR A 70 -11.41 16.33 -2.93
CA TYR A 70 -11.60 17.34 -3.97
C TYR A 70 -10.55 17.26 -5.10
N ALA A 71 -9.41 16.62 -4.85
CA ALA A 71 -8.35 16.51 -5.84
C ALA A 71 -8.79 15.69 -7.07
N SER A 72 -8.24 16.05 -8.23
CA SER A 72 -8.28 15.29 -9.47
C SER A 72 -7.14 14.28 -9.53
N HIS A 73 -7.24 13.29 -10.44
CA HIS A 73 -6.14 12.35 -10.68
C HIS A 73 -4.84 13.05 -11.08
N GLN A 74 -4.92 14.13 -11.87
CA GLN A 74 -3.73 14.86 -12.31
C GLN A 74 -3.07 15.62 -11.16
N GLU A 75 -3.85 16.24 -10.26
CA GLU A 75 -3.31 16.92 -9.08
C GLU A 75 -2.59 15.95 -8.15
N VAL A 76 -3.19 14.78 -7.89
CA VAL A 76 -2.55 13.77 -7.04
C VAL A 76 -1.30 13.21 -7.70
N LEU A 77 -1.34 12.93 -9.00
CA LEU A 77 -0.15 12.48 -9.73
C LEU A 77 0.99 13.52 -9.65
N ASN A 78 0.68 14.81 -9.84
CA ASN A 78 1.65 15.89 -9.71
C ASN A 78 2.18 15.98 -8.28
N PHE A 79 1.32 15.86 -7.27
CA PHE A 79 1.72 15.86 -5.87
C PHE A 79 2.67 14.69 -5.56
N THR A 80 2.33 13.48 -5.99
CA THR A 80 3.16 12.27 -5.79
C THR A 80 4.58 12.43 -6.36
N ASN A 81 4.72 13.09 -7.51
CA ASN A 81 6.00 13.24 -8.19
C ASN A 81 6.80 14.48 -7.77
N CYS A 82 6.13 15.57 -7.38
CA CYS A 82 6.77 16.86 -7.20
C CYS A 82 6.77 17.37 -5.75
N ALA A 83 5.88 16.84 -4.91
CA ALA A 83 5.66 17.32 -3.54
C ALA A 83 5.82 16.22 -2.47
N CYS A 84 6.02 14.97 -2.89
CA CYS A 84 6.14 13.80 -2.04
C CYS A 84 7.46 13.07 -2.31
N ASN A 85 7.95 12.30 -1.33
CA ASN A 85 9.09 11.40 -1.50
C ASN A 85 8.88 10.14 -0.65
N VAL A 86 9.84 9.19 -0.73
CA VAL A 86 9.79 7.92 0.02
C VAL A 86 9.65 8.12 1.52
N GLY A 87 10.18 9.21 2.08
CA GLY A 87 10.14 9.42 3.50
C GLY A 87 8.81 9.93 4.04
N ASN A 88 7.87 10.41 3.20
CA ASN A 88 6.69 11.14 3.69
C ASN A 88 5.35 10.78 3.00
N PHE A 89 5.33 9.79 2.10
CA PHE A 89 4.12 9.45 1.36
C PHE A 89 3.02 8.83 2.22
N ILE A 90 3.39 8.15 3.31
CA ILE A 90 2.39 7.60 4.25
C ILE A 90 1.69 8.73 5.00
N THR A 91 2.44 9.66 5.57
CA THR A 91 1.88 10.84 6.24
C THR A 91 1.03 11.65 5.27
N SER A 92 1.52 11.87 4.05
CA SER A 92 0.77 12.60 3.01
C SER A 92 -0.56 11.90 2.65
N ALA A 93 -0.59 10.56 2.62
CA ALA A 93 -1.81 9.81 2.35
C ALA A 93 -2.81 9.90 3.52
N LYS A 94 -2.32 9.88 4.76
CA LYS A 94 -3.15 10.01 5.96
C LYS A 94 -3.74 11.41 6.06
N ASP A 95 -2.92 12.45 5.92
CA ASP A 95 -3.35 13.85 6.01
C ASP A 95 -4.33 14.23 4.90
N ALA A 96 -4.18 13.62 3.71
CA ALA A 96 -5.11 13.82 2.59
C ALA A 96 -6.44 13.07 2.75
N GLY A 97 -6.58 12.19 3.75
CA GLY A 97 -7.76 11.36 3.96
C GLY A 97 -7.90 10.21 2.98
N ILE A 98 -6.78 9.67 2.47
CA ILE A 98 -6.75 8.47 1.61
C ILE A 98 -6.77 7.21 2.46
N ILE A 99 -6.09 7.24 3.61
CA ILE A 99 -5.96 6.11 4.54
C ILE A 99 -6.23 6.61 5.97
N ASP A 100 -6.78 5.74 6.81
CA ASP A 100 -7.14 6.04 8.18
C ASP A 100 -6.05 5.55 9.16
N GLU A 101 -5.49 4.38 8.88
CA GLU A 101 -4.54 3.70 9.76
C GLU A 101 -3.35 3.11 9.01
N VAL A 102 -2.22 2.98 9.72
CA VAL A 102 -0.99 2.37 9.20
C VAL A 102 -0.47 1.39 10.23
N ILE A 103 -0.30 0.15 9.82
CA ILE A 103 0.27 -0.95 10.60
C ILE A 103 1.66 -1.21 10.03
N GLN A 104 2.70 -0.91 10.80
CA GLN A 104 4.08 -0.99 10.34
C GLN A 104 4.76 -2.29 10.74
N ILE A 105 5.35 -2.96 9.77
CA ILE A 105 6.10 -4.21 9.93
C ILE A 105 7.52 -3.93 9.47
N ARG A 106 8.38 -3.61 10.45
CA ARG A 106 9.75 -3.18 10.20
C ARG A 106 10.82 -4.22 10.50
N THR A 107 10.41 -5.38 11.01
CA THR A 107 11.33 -6.45 11.42
C THR A 107 10.73 -7.81 11.10
N ASP A 108 11.60 -8.82 10.95
CA ASP A 108 11.18 -10.22 10.81
C ASP A 108 10.33 -10.67 11.99
N TYR A 109 10.70 -10.24 13.20
CA TYR A 109 9.92 -10.51 14.40
C TYR A 109 8.49 -9.98 14.27
N ALA A 110 8.31 -8.74 13.80
CA ALA A 110 6.97 -8.18 13.57
C ALA A 110 6.22 -8.95 12.47
N LEU A 111 6.90 -9.30 11.37
CA LEU A 111 6.30 -10.08 10.27
C LEU A 111 5.76 -11.42 10.77
N HIS A 112 6.51 -12.10 11.64
CA HIS A 112 6.21 -13.45 12.12
C HIS A 112 5.26 -13.47 13.33
N ASN A 113 4.98 -12.33 13.96
CA ASN A 113 4.10 -12.24 15.14
C ASN A 113 2.82 -11.40 14.88
N MET A 114 2.34 -11.33 13.63
CA MET A 114 1.10 -10.60 13.29
C MET A 114 -0.22 -11.27 13.70
N GLN A 115 -0.16 -12.43 14.35
CA GLN A 115 -1.32 -13.26 14.69
C GLN A 115 -2.37 -12.57 15.59
N ASP A 116 -1.98 -11.50 16.29
CA ASP A 116 -2.87 -10.73 17.17
C ASP A 116 -3.62 -9.60 16.45
N LEU A 117 -3.35 -9.39 15.15
CA LEU A 117 -3.97 -8.32 14.38
C LEU A 117 -5.28 -8.78 13.75
N ASP A 118 -6.40 -8.25 14.25
CA ASP A 118 -7.69 -8.40 13.60
C ASP A 118 -7.80 -7.45 12.40
N PHE A 119 -7.47 -7.97 11.23
CA PHE A 119 -7.58 -7.24 9.96
C PHE A 119 -9.02 -7.20 9.42
N GLN A 120 -9.95 -7.99 9.98
CA GLN A 120 -11.31 -8.06 9.45
C GLN A 120 -12.08 -6.76 9.64
N LYS A 121 -11.66 -5.88 10.55
CA LYS A 121 -12.26 -4.56 10.74
C LYS A 121 -11.83 -3.51 9.72
N TYR A 122 -10.90 -3.82 8.79
CA TYR A 122 -10.40 -2.88 7.79
C TYR A 122 -10.68 -3.31 6.35
N ASN A 123 -10.70 -2.33 5.46
CA ASN A 123 -10.39 -2.52 4.03
C ASN A 123 -8.89 -2.29 3.86
N TYR A 124 -8.05 -3.31 4.14
CA TYR A 124 -6.61 -3.05 4.20
C TYR A 124 -5.90 -3.18 2.85
N ILE A 125 -4.90 -2.32 2.66
CA ILE A 125 -3.96 -2.31 1.55
C ILE A 125 -2.68 -2.99 2.04
N LEU A 126 -2.19 -3.97 1.28
CA LEU A 126 -0.89 -4.58 1.54
C LEU A 126 0.18 -3.84 0.73
N ASP A 127 1.14 -3.28 1.43
CA ASP A 127 2.19 -2.43 0.88
C ASP A 127 3.55 -3.03 1.22
N ILE A 128 4.35 -3.31 0.20
CA ILE A 128 5.59 -4.07 0.32
C ILE A 128 6.72 -3.27 -0.31
N ASP A 129 7.69 -2.85 0.50
CA ASP A 129 9.02 -2.51 0.01
C ASP A 129 9.86 -3.78 -0.05
N VAL A 130 10.35 -4.13 -1.24
CA VAL A 130 11.23 -5.31 -1.38
C VAL A 130 12.58 -5.10 -0.69
N ASP A 131 12.95 -3.85 -0.41
CA ASP A 131 14.15 -3.55 0.35
C ASP A 131 14.09 -4.07 1.79
N PHE A 132 12.89 -4.47 2.25
CA PHE A 132 12.70 -5.14 3.53
C PHE A 132 13.65 -6.33 3.70
N TRP A 133 13.96 -7.04 2.60
CA TRP A 133 14.87 -8.18 2.57
C TRP A 133 16.31 -7.86 2.18
N VAL A 134 16.70 -6.60 2.03
CA VAL A 134 18.10 -6.26 1.78
C VAL A 134 18.98 -6.82 2.90
N LYS A 135 20.02 -7.57 2.52
CA LYS A 135 20.96 -8.29 3.40
C LYS A 135 20.40 -9.53 4.12
N LYS A 136 19.23 -10.04 3.72
CA LYS A 136 18.68 -11.31 4.21
C LYS A 136 17.94 -12.07 3.11
N GLU A 137 17.79 -13.37 3.28
CA GLU A 137 17.00 -14.17 2.35
C GLU A 137 15.51 -14.09 2.67
N VAL A 138 14.67 -14.03 1.64
CA VAL A 138 13.22 -14.25 1.77
C VAL A 138 12.98 -15.71 2.12
N THR A 139 12.39 -15.98 3.28
CA THR A 139 12.12 -17.35 3.73
C THR A 139 10.79 -17.87 3.18
N SER A 140 10.59 -19.20 3.15
CA SER A 140 9.29 -19.78 2.81
C SER A 140 8.18 -19.33 3.76
N GLN A 141 8.50 -19.12 5.03
CA GLN A 141 7.55 -18.61 6.02
C GLN A 141 7.12 -17.17 5.72
N ASP A 142 8.04 -16.31 5.27
CA ASP A 142 7.71 -14.95 4.83
C ASP A 142 6.71 -14.99 3.68
N ILE A 143 6.98 -15.85 2.68
CA ILE A 143 6.10 -16.03 1.52
C ILE A 143 4.72 -16.48 1.98
N GLU A 144 4.62 -17.48 2.86
CA GLU A 144 3.33 -17.96 3.37
C GLU A 144 2.54 -16.85 4.09
N ILE A 145 3.20 -16.05 4.92
CA ILE A 145 2.58 -14.92 5.63
C ILE A 145 2.08 -13.88 4.62
N ILE A 146 2.93 -13.48 3.67
CA ILE A 146 2.57 -12.48 2.65
C ILE A 146 1.44 -12.99 1.77
N GLN A 147 1.45 -14.26 1.36
CA GLN A 147 0.37 -14.84 0.57
C GLN A 147 -0.98 -14.85 1.32
N LYS A 148 -0.97 -15.07 2.64
CA LYS A 148 -2.17 -14.94 3.48
C LYS A 148 -2.65 -13.48 3.54
N LEU A 149 -1.73 -12.52 3.67
CA LEU A 149 -2.05 -11.09 3.65
C LEU A 149 -2.57 -10.62 2.27
N ILE A 150 -2.03 -11.15 1.18
CA ILE A 150 -2.50 -10.87 -0.18
C ILE A 150 -3.97 -11.27 -0.35
N LYS A 151 -4.35 -12.45 0.16
CA LYS A 151 -5.68 -13.01 -0.07
C LYS A 151 -6.82 -12.12 0.45
N ASN A 152 -6.59 -11.40 1.54
CA ASN A 152 -7.64 -10.58 2.17
C ASN A 152 -7.43 -9.07 1.99
N SER A 153 -6.42 -8.62 1.24
CA SER A 153 -6.22 -7.20 0.97
C SER A 153 -7.13 -6.70 -0.15
N CYS A 154 -7.47 -5.41 -0.13
CA CYS A 154 -8.23 -4.77 -1.22
C CYS A 154 -7.32 -4.27 -2.35
N LEU A 155 -6.04 -4.03 -2.05
CA LEU A 155 -5.02 -3.54 -2.97
C LEU A 155 -3.64 -4.08 -2.55
N ILE A 156 -2.78 -4.33 -3.55
CA ILE A 156 -1.37 -4.64 -3.34
C ILE A 156 -0.51 -3.59 -4.05
N THR A 157 0.42 -3.02 -3.31
CA THR A 157 1.44 -2.09 -3.82
C THR A 157 2.83 -2.63 -3.48
N ILE A 158 3.72 -2.67 -4.47
CA ILE A 158 5.08 -3.21 -4.32
C ILE A 158 6.09 -2.23 -4.92
N ALA A 159 7.02 -1.74 -4.10
CA ALA A 159 8.16 -0.94 -4.55
C ALA A 159 9.36 -1.85 -4.84
N THR A 160 10.08 -1.63 -5.95
CA THR A 160 11.30 -2.38 -6.29
C THR A 160 12.57 -1.73 -5.77
N SER A 161 12.49 -0.50 -5.25
CA SER A 161 13.52 0.21 -4.49
C SER A 161 14.92 0.18 -5.13
N PRO A 162 15.08 0.70 -6.36
CA PRO A 162 16.32 0.59 -7.15
C PRO A 162 17.55 1.27 -6.55
N TYR A 163 17.36 2.14 -5.56
CA TYR A 163 18.48 2.73 -4.81
C TYR A 163 19.05 1.81 -3.73
N PHE A 164 18.28 0.80 -3.30
CA PHE A 164 18.59 -0.04 -2.14
C PHE A 164 18.84 -1.52 -2.50
N ILE A 165 18.29 -2.00 -3.62
CA ILE A 165 18.42 -3.40 -4.06
C ILE A 165 18.70 -3.52 -5.56
N ASP A 166 19.48 -4.54 -5.95
CA ASP A 166 19.66 -4.89 -7.37
C ASP A 166 18.31 -5.27 -8.00
N GLN A 167 18.03 -4.74 -9.18
CA GLN A 167 16.71 -4.90 -9.78
C GLN A 167 16.42 -6.33 -10.27
N LYS A 168 17.44 -7.14 -10.55
CA LYS A 168 17.21 -8.57 -10.82
C LYS A 168 16.82 -9.28 -9.53
N GLU A 169 17.50 -8.98 -8.43
CA GLU A 169 17.17 -9.51 -7.11
C GLU A 169 15.74 -9.12 -6.68
N ALA A 170 15.37 -7.85 -6.80
CA ALA A 170 14.02 -7.36 -6.54
C ALA A 170 12.96 -8.13 -7.35
N ILE A 171 13.19 -8.33 -8.65
CA ILE A 171 12.29 -9.09 -9.52
C ILE A 171 12.15 -10.54 -9.05
N GLU A 172 13.24 -11.20 -8.64
CA GLU A 172 13.17 -12.57 -8.13
C GLU A 172 12.42 -12.67 -6.81
N ILE A 173 12.57 -11.71 -5.90
CA ILE A 173 11.77 -11.61 -4.67
C ILE A 173 10.28 -11.48 -5.00
N ILE A 174 9.94 -10.57 -5.91
CA ILE A 174 8.55 -10.35 -6.33
C ILE A 174 7.96 -11.61 -6.97
N LYS A 175 8.72 -12.31 -7.81
CA LYS A 175 8.28 -13.59 -8.38
C LYS A 175 7.97 -14.63 -7.31
N LYS A 176 8.82 -14.74 -6.28
CA LYS A 176 8.59 -15.66 -5.14
C LYS A 176 7.32 -15.30 -4.38
N ILE A 177 7.08 -14.01 -4.12
CA ILE A 177 5.88 -13.53 -3.43
C ILE A 177 4.62 -13.79 -4.28
N LEU A 178 4.70 -13.53 -5.58
CA LEU A 178 3.58 -13.59 -6.52
C LEU A 178 3.47 -14.95 -7.26
N GLN A 179 3.99 -16.02 -6.67
CA GLN A 179 3.92 -17.38 -7.21
C GLN A 179 2.58 -18.08 -6.92
#